data_AF-A0A0M3JHS5-F1
#
_entry.id   AF-A0A0M3JHS5-F1
#
_cell.length_a   1.000
_cell.length_b   1.000
_cell.length_c   1.000
_cell.angle_alpha   90.00
_cell.angle_beta   90.00
_cell.angle_gamma   90.00
#
_symmetry.space_group_name_H-M   'P 1'
#
loop_
_entity.id
_entity.type
_entity.pdbx_description
1 polymer ?
#
loop_
_entity_poly.entity_id
_entity_poly.type
_entity_poly.pdbx_seq_one_letter_code
_entity_poly.pdbx_strand_id
1 'polypeptide(L)'
;MYEMLRNIAPPVGFGRKCPYRLAYKHLIRMNMPVAEDGTVHFTTTLFALIRESLSIKMRPVEEMDEADEELRQTLRKIWPLKAKRNMIDLVVPPNTGEIRLLNVFLREISEN
;
A
#
# COMPACT_ATOMS: atom_id res chain seq x y z
N MET A 1 2.51 -6.79 10.97
CA MET A 1 2.97 -6.64 9.56
C MET A 1 4.50 -6.70 9.43
N TYR A 2 5.26 -5.85 10.12
CA TYR A 2 6.73 -5.80 9.98
C TYR A 2 7.43 -7.16 10.19
N GLU A 3 7.10 -7.90 11.25
CA GLU A 3 7.70 -9.22 11.52
C GLU A 3 7.40 -10.25 10.42
N MET A 4 6.19 -10.21 9.86
CA MET A 4 5.81 -11.05 8.73
C MET A 4 6.71 -10.74 7.52
N LEU A 5 6.88 -9.47 7.17
CA LEU A 5 7.69 -9.05 6.02
C LEU A 5 9.19 -9.32 6.19
N ARG A 6 9.69 -9.33 7.43
CA ARG A 6 11.07 -9.71 7.75
C ARG A 6 11.34 -11.20 7.44
N ASN A 7 10.32 -12.05 7.53
CA ASN A 7 10.46 -13.48 7.24
C ASN A 7 10.34 -13.82 5.74
N ILE A 8 9.89 -12.88 4.91
CA ILE A 8 9.82 -13.04 3.46
C ILE A 8 11.11 -12.48 2.85
N ALA A 9 11.73 -13.21 1.92
CA ALA A 9 12.94 -12.76 1.25
C ALA A 9 12.64 -11.63 0.25
N PRO A 10 13.61 -10.72 -0.01
CA PRO A 10 13.56 -9.81 -1.15
C PRO A 10 13.31 -10.57 -2.47
N PRO A 11 12.60 -9.99 -3.46
CA PRO A 11 12.19 -8.59 -3.57
C PRO A 11 10.83 -8.23 -2.95
N VAL A 12 10.04 -9.23 -2.51
CA VAL A 12 8.67 -9.03 -1.98
C VAL A 12 8.67 -8.77 -0.48
N GLY A 13 9.63 -9.34 0.26
CA GLY A 13 9.82 -9.07 1.67
C GLY A 13 11.10 -8.30 1.96
N PHE A 14 11.34 -8.04 3.24
CA PHE A 14 12.52 -7.32 3.70
C PHE A 14 13.71 -8.26 3.94
N GLY A 15 13.45 -9.51 4.31
CA GLY A 15 14.47 -10.43 4.78
C GLY A 15 15.00 -10.08 6.19
N ARG A 16 15.60 -11.08 6.83
CA ARG A 16 15.99 -11.02 8.25
C ARG A 16 17.04 -9.96 8.59
N LYS A 17 17.80 -9.50 7.59
CA LYS A 17 18.90 -8.54 7.76
C LYS A 17 18.52 -7.10 7.39
N CYS A 18 17.27 -6.82 7.02
CA CYS A 18 16.88 -5.47 6.59
C CYS A 18 16.87 -4.47 7.75
N PRO A 19 17.53 -3.31 7.61
CA PRO A 19 17.46 -2.22 8.59
C PRO A 19 16.03 -1.70 8.75
N TYR A 20 15.63 -1.41 9.99
CA TYR A 20 14.29 -0.89 10.31
C TYR A 20 13.90 0.34 9.48
N ARG A 21 14.81 1.32 9.36
CA ARG A 21 14.54 2.57 8.62
C ARG A 21 14.22 2.32 7.14
N LEU A 22 14.88 1.35 6.52
CA LEU A 22 14.62 0.98 5.12
C LEU A 22 13.26 0.29 4.97
N ALA A 23 12.96 -0.63 5.89
CA ALA A 23 11.67 -1.33 5.92
C ALA A 23 10.49 -0.37 6.13
N TYR A 24 10.58 0.54 7.10
CA TYR A 24 9.54 1.55 7.34
C TYR A 24 9.36 2.49 6.15
N LYS A 25 10.46 2.93 5.51
CA LYS A 25 10.39 3.71 4.28
C LYS A 25 9.63 2.97 3.17
N HIS A 26 9.86 1.67 3.01
CA HIS A 26 9.09 0.86 2.07
C HIS A 26 7.62 0.73 2.46
N LEU A 27 7.32 0.51 3.75
CA LEU A 27 5.94 0.44 4.26
C LEU A 27 5.15 1.72 3.97
N ILE A 28 5.76 2.88 4.20
CA ILE A 28 5.13 4.18 3.95
C ILE A 28 4.86 4.37 2.45
N ARG A 29 5.81 4.00 1.59
CA ARG A 29 5.68 4.13 0.12
C ARG A 29 4.60 3.24 -0.49
N MET A 30 4.22 2.15 0.18
CA MET A 30 3.15 1.27 -0.29
C MET A 30 1.75 1.89 -0.21
N ASN A 31 1.59 3.05 0.44
CA ASN A 31 0.35 3.82 0.49
C ASN A 31 -0.91 2.99 0.79
N MET A 32 -0.81 2.05 1.72
CA MET A 32 -1.91 1.12 1.97
C MET A 32 -3.00 1.71 2.85
N PRO A 33 -4.28 1.36 2.61
CA PRO A 33 -5.36 1.66 3.53
C PRO A 33 -5.20 0.90 4.85
N VAL A 34 -5.43 1.60 5.94
CA VAL A 34 -5.41 1.07 7.31
C VAL A 34 -6.84 1.16 7.86
N ALA A 35 -7.32 0.05 8.43
CA ALA A 35 -8.62 0.01 9.07
C ALA A 35 -8.61 0.84 10.39
N GLU A 36 -9.80 1.16 10.91
CA GLU A 36 -9.93 1.99 12.12
C GLU A 36 -9.29 1.37 13.37
N ASP A 37 -9.17 0.05 13.42
CA ASP A 37 -8.51 -0.71 14.49
C ASP A 37 -6.98 -0.79 14.33
N GLY A 38 -6.41 -0.11 13.33
CA GLY A 38 -4.98 -0.11 13.03
C GLY A 38 -4.51 -1.36 12.28
N THR A 39 -5.43 -2.26 11.87
CA THR A 39 -5.08 -3.45 11.08
C THR A 39 -5.06 -3.16 9.58
N VAL A 40 -4.44 -4.06 8.83
CA VAL A 40 -4.39 -3.98 7.36
C VAL A 40 -4.72 -5.36 6.79
N HIS A 41 -5.51 -5.40 5.73
CA HIS A 41 -5.83 -6.66 5.06
C HIS A 41 -4.60 -7.29 4.38
N PHE A 42 -4.50 -8.61 4.46
CA PHE A 42 -3.40 -9.35 3.83
C PHE A 42 -3.36 -9.15 2.31
N THR A 43 -4.50 -9.21 1.63
CA THR A 43 -4.59 -9.04 0.17
C THR A 43 -4.11 -7.65 -0.27
N THR A 44 -4.49 -6.61 0.47
CA THR A 44 -4.01 -5.23 0.29
C THR A 44 -2.49 -5.17 0.46
N THR A 45 -1.97 -5.79 1.53
CA THR A 45 -0.54 -5.90 1.82
C THR A 45 0.23 -6.56 0.69
N LEU A 46 -0.24 -7.70 0.22
CA LEU A 46 0.41 -8.44 -0.85
C LEU A 46 0.42 -7.63 -2.16
N PHE A 47 -0.70 -7.01 -2.52
CA PHE A 47 -0.79 -6.24 -3.75
C PHE A 47 0.09 -4.99 -3.73
N ALA A 48 0.12 -4.27 -2.61
CA ALA A 48 0.94 -3.07 -2.48
C ALA A 48 2.45 -3.37 -2.54
N LEU A 49 2.89 -4.50 -1.95
CA LEU A 49 4.27 -4.95 -2.07
C LEU A 49 4.64 -5.22 -3.54
N ILE A 50 3.80 -5.97 -4.26
CA ILE A 50 4.01 -6.26 -5.68
C ILE A 50 4.02 -4.97 -6.51
N ARG A 51 3.07 -4.06 -6.24
CA ARG A 51 2.95 -2.77 -6.93
C ARG A 51 4.21 -1.92 -6.77
N GLU A 52 4.74 -1.81 -5.55
CA GLU A 52 5.97 -1.05 -5.27
C GLU A 52 7.19 -1.72 -5.90
N SER A 53 7.39 -3.03 -5.72
CA SER A 53 8.53 -3.76 -6.28
C SER A 53 8.60 -3.68 -7.81
N LEU A 54 7.44 -3.60 -8.49
CA LEU A 54 7.35 -3.49 -9.95
C LEU A 54 7.16 -2.04 -10.43
N SER A 55 7.09 -1.06 -9.53
CA SER A 55 6.83 0.35 -9.84
C SER A 55 5.58 0.57 -10.71
N ILE A 56 4.51 -0.18 -10.46
CA ILE A 56 3.26 -0.10 -11.25
C ILE A 56 2.51 1.17 -10.87
N LYS A 57 2.45 2.12 -11.82
CA LYS A 57 1.72 3.39 -11.65
C LYS A 57 2.07 4.07 -10.32
N MET A 58 3.36 4.05 -9.96
CA MET A 58 3.90 4.75 -8.80
C MET A 58 4.38 6.14 -9.25
N ARG A 59 3.89 7.19 -8.59
CA ARG A 59 4.23 8.60 -8.86
C ARG A 59 4.63 9.29 -7.55
N PRO A 60 5.18 10.52 -7.60
CA PRO A 60 5.39 11.35 -6.41
C PRO A 60 4.11 11.49 -5.58
N VAL A 61 4.25 11.81 -4.28
CA VAL A 61 3.12 11.85 -3.32
C VAL A 61 2.03 12.81 -3.78
N GLU A 62 2.43 13.91 -4.42
CA GLU A 62 1.58 14.98 -4.92
C GLU A 62 0.65 14.52 -6.05
N GLU A 63 1.07 13.51 -6.82
CA GLU A 63 0.34 12.96 -7.98
C GLU A 63 -0.16 11.52 -7.72
N MET A 64 0.02 11.01 -6.51
CA MET A 64 -0.23 9.61 -6.19
C MET A 64 -1.72 9.26 -6.30
N ASP A 65 -2.62 10.18 -5.92
CA ASP A 65 -4.07 9.97 -6.02
C ASP A 65 -4.54 9.88 -7.48
N GLU A 66 -3.91 10.63 -8.39
CA GLU A 66 -4.18 10.52 -9.83
C GLU A 66 -3.67 9.18 -10.38
N ALA A 67 -2.50 8.74 -9.94
CA ALA A 67 -1.93 7.45 -10.34
C ALA A 67 -2.75 6.27 -9.82
N ASP A 68 -3.28 6.37 -8.59
CA ASP A 68 -4.20 5.40 -7.99
C ASP A 68 -5.51 5.32 -8.77
N GLU A 69 -6.08 6.45 -9.19
CA GLU A 69 -7.28 6.46 -10.01
C GLU A 69 -7.04 5.87 -11.41
N GLU A 70 -5.91 6.17 -12.05
CA GLU A 70 -5.52 5.55 -13.33
C GLU A 70 -5.38 4.02 -13.19
N LEU A 71 -4.79 3.55 -12.08
CA LEU A 71 -4.68 2.14 -11.76
C LEU A 71 -6.06 1.52 -11.54
N ARG A 72 -6.96 2.18 -10.80
CA ARG A 72 -8.34 1.74 -10.57
C ARG A 72 -9.08 1.54 -11.90
N GLN A 73 -8.96 2.48 -12.82
CA GLN A 73 -9.58 2.37 -14.16
C GLN A 73 -9.00 1.21 -14.97
N THR A 74 -7.68 1.02 -14.90
CA THR A 74 -7.00 -0.09 -15.58
C THR A 74 -7.45 -1.44 -15.02
N LEU A 75 -7.52 -1.59 -13.70
CA LEU A 75 -8.01 -2.80 -13.03
C LEU A 75 -9.48 -3.09 -13.33
N ARG A 76 -10.34 -2.05 -13.45
CA ARG A 76 -11.74 -2.22 -13.87
C ARG A 76 -11.86 -2.81 -15.28
N LYS A 77 -10.98 -2.40 -16.19
CA LYS A 77 -10.94 -2.89 -17.58
C LYS A 77 -10.41 -4.31 -17.68
N ILE A 78 -9.30 -4.62 -16.98
CA ILE A 78 -8.66 -5.94 -17.02
C ILE A 78 -9.46 -6.96 -16.21
N TRP A 79 -10.09 -6.55 -15.11
CA TRP A 79 -10.81 -7.44 -14.20
C TRP A 79 -12.30 -7.07 -14.01
N PRO A 80 -13.12 -7.14 -15.07
CA PRO A 80 -14.52 -6.72 -15.03
C PRO A 80 -15.39 -7.51 -14.03
N LEU A 81 -15.07 -8.77 -13.76
CA LEU A 81 -15.84 -9.63 -12.84
C LEU A 81 -15.55 -9.37 -11.36
N LYS A 82 -14.31 -9.00 -10.99
CA LYS A 82 -13.94 -8.71 -9.59
C LYS A 82 -14.13 -7.23 -9.25
N ALA A 83 -14.12 -6.36 -10.25
CA ALA A 83 -14.60 -4.98 -10.11
C ALA A 83 -16.01 -4.93 -9.50
N LYS A 84 -16.89 -5.86 -9.87
CA LYS A 84 -18.26 -5.98 -9.35
C LYS A 84 -18.37 -6.46 -7.89
N ARG A 85 -17.26 -6.92 -7.29
CA ARG A 85 -17.20 -7.45 -5.91
C ARG A 85 -16.40 -6.54 -4.96
N ASN A 86 -16.21 -5.27 -5.30
CA ASN A 86 -15.46 -4.30 -4.49
C ASN A 86 -14.00 -4.71 -4.20
N MET A 87 -13.45 -5.67 -4.97
CA MET A 87 -12.06 -6.10 -4.81
C MET A 87 -11.08 -4.96 -5.12
N ILE A 88 -11.48 -4.05 -6.02
CA ILE A 88 -10.63 -2.94 -6.44
C ILE A 88 -10.42 -1.95 -5.30
N ASP A 89 -11.42 -1.74 -4.46
CA ASP A 89 -11.32 -0.85 -3.30
C ASP A 89 -10.44 -1.47 -2.19
N LEU A 90 -10.32 -2.80 -2.18
CA LEU A 90 -9.39 -3.51 -1.29
C LEU A 90 -7.92 -3.36 -1.72
N VAL A 91 -7.63 -3.25 -3.03
CA VAL A 91 -6.25 -3.14 -3.54
C VAL A 91 -5.81 -1.72 -3.88
N VAL A 92 -6.75 -0.82 -4.15
CA VAL A 92 -6.48 0.59 -4.43
C VAL A 92 -7.32 1.44 -3.48
N PRO A 93 -6.71 2.14 -2.51
CA PRO A 93 -7.45 2.90 -1.52
C PRO A 93 -8.32 3.97 -2.19
N PRO A 94 -9.57 4.17 -1.76
CA PRO A 94 -10.42 5.24 -2.25
C PRO A 94 -9.78 6.61 -1.97
N ASN A 95 -10.06 7.60 -2.83
CA ASN A 95 -9.53 8.97 -2.68
C ASN A 95 -10.21 9.75 -1.54
N THR A 96 -11.15 9.12 -0.82
CA THR A 96 -11.93 9.75 0.26
C THR A 96 -11.67 9.06 1.59
N GLY A 97 -11.05 9.78 2.52
CA GLY A 97 -11.26 9.62 3.96
C GLY A 97 -10.54 8.47 4.69
N GLU A 98 -9.83 7.57 4.02
CA GLU A 98 -9.14 6.47 4.72
C GLU A 98 -7.77 6.87 5.28
N ILE A 99 -7.48 6.36 6.47
CA ILE A 99 -6.17 6.48 7.13
C ILE A 99 -5.16 5.66 6.31
N ARG A 100 -4.23 6.34 5.66
CA ARG A 100 -3.11 5.72 4.94
C ARG A 100 -1.92 5.58 5.87
N LEU A 101 -1.05 4.59 5.64
CA LEU A 101 0.20 4.44 6.39
C LEU A 101 1.05 5.73 6.41
N LEU A 102 1.04 6.48 5.29
CA LEU A 102 1.68 7.80 5.22
C LEU A 102 1.07 8.80 6.20
N ASN A 103 -0.26 8.83 6.33
CA ASN A 103 -0.97 9.75 7.23
C ASN A 103 -0.74 9.39 8.70
N VAL A 104 -0.70 8.09 9.03
CA VAL A 104 -0.35 7.62 10.39
C VAL A 104 1.07 8.08 10.74
N PHE A 105 2.02 7.85 9.84
CA PHE A 105 3.42 8.21 10.08
C PHE A 105 3.64 9.72 10.20
N LEU A 106 2.96 10.53 9.38
CA LEU A 106 3.01 11.99 9.49
C LEU A 106 2.38 12.51 10.80
N ARG A 107 1.30 11.88 11.27
CA ARG A 107 0.71 12.22 12.59
C ARG A 107 1.68 11.91 13.73
N GLU A 108 2.29 10.73 13.74
CA GLU A 108 3.28 10.35 14.77
C GLU A 108 4.51 11.28 14.81
N ILE A 109 4.93 11.83 13.66
CA ILE A 109 6.02 12.82 13.62
C ILE A 109 5.56 14.19 14.12
N SER A 110 4.30 14.59 13.87
CA SER A 110 3.79 15.89 14.33
C SER A 110 3.50 15.93 15.83
N GLU A 111 3.32 14.78 16.48
CA GLU A 111 3.03 14.67 17.91
C GLU A 111 4.30 14.52 18.79
N ASN A 112 5.49 14.50 18.19
CA ASN A 112 6.81 14.40 18.85
C ASN A 112 7.69 15.62 18.53
#